data_AF-A0A930DCC7-F1
#
_entry.id   AF-A0A930DCC7-F1
#
_cell.length_a   1.000
_cell.length_b   1.000
_cell.length_c   1.000
_cell.angle_alpha   90.00
_cell.angle_beta   90.00
_cell.angle_gamma   90.00
#
_symmetry.space_group_name_H-M   'P 1'
#
loop_
_entity.id
_entity.type
_entity.pdbx_description
1 polymer ?
#
loop_
_entity_poly.entity_id
_entity_poly.type
_entity_poly.pdbx_seq_one_letter_code
_entity_poly.pdbx_strand_id
1 'polypeptide(L)'
;LVFLSTMLITTILELIGSYFMELIMGDWLWDYSNYFCNFEGRIALWSRVKFGLGGLIIIYLIEPAIRFCIEKSNQKVVNIFTVLLGIIFIVDLGLRPFLGSNFIGK
;
A
#
# COMPACT_ATOMS: atom_id res chain seq x y z
N LEU A 1 12.03 15.05 -7.52
CA LEU A 1 12.63 14.20 -6.46
C LEU A 1 11.63 13.17 -5.96
N VAL A 2 10.48 13.59 -5.40
CA VAL A 2 9.43 12.70 -4.85
C VAL A 2 9.08 11.54 -5.78
N PHE A 3 8.78 11.81 -7.05
CA PHE A 3 8.45 10.78 -8.04
C PHE A 3 9.51 9.66 -8.09
N LEU A 4 10.78 10.01 -8.31
CA LEU A 4 11.88 9.05 -8.41
C LEU A 4 12.13 8.32 -7.08
N SER A 5 12.03 9.03 -5.95
CA SER A 5 12.17 8.44 -4.61
C SER A 5 11.07 7.42 -4.34
N THR A 6 9.81 7.73 -4.65
CA THR A 6 8.70 6.79 -4.49
C THR A 6 8.87 5.60 -5.42
N MET A 7 9.24 5.81 -6.69
CA MET A 7 9.52 4.70 -7.62
C MET A 7 10.60 3.77 -7.07
N LEU A 8 11.70 4.32 -6.55
CA LEU A 8 12.82 3.52 -6.04
C LEU A 8 12.42 2.74 -4.78
N ILE A 9 11.82 3.41 -3.79
CA ILE A 9 11.42 2.79 -2.53
C ILE A 9 10.38 1.70 -2.76
N THR A 10 9.34 1.99 -3.55
CA THR A 10 8.28 1.01 -3.85
C THR A 10 8.82 -0.17 -4.65
N THR A 11 9.75 0.06 -5.58
CA THR A 11 10.44 -1.03 -6.30
C THR A 11 11.16 -1.98 -5.35
N ILE A 12 11.93 -1.43 -4.41
CA ILE A 12 12.70 -2.24 -3.46
C ILE A 12 11.73 -3.02 -2.56
N LEU A 13 10.68 -2.38 -2.07
CA LEU A 13 9.66 -3.01 -1.24
C LEU A 13 8.88 -4.09 -2.00
N GLU A 14 8.51 -3.85 -3.26
CA GLU A 14 7.79 -4.81 -4.12
C GLU A 14 8.66 -6.05 -4.36
N LEU A 15 9.96 -5.85 -4.64
CA LEU A 15 10.88 -6.96 -4.86
C LEU A 15 11.11 -7.77 -3.59
N ILE A 16 11.45 -7.12 -2.47
CA ILE A 16 11.65 -7.80 -1.18
C ILE A 16 10.35 -8.51 -0.74
N GLY A 17 9.22 -7.82 -0.86
CA GLY A 17 7.91 -8.37 -0.52
C GLY A 17 7.56 -9.61 -1.33
N SER A 18 7.87 -9.61 -2.64
CA SER A 18 7.62 -10.77 -3.50
C SER A 18 8.44 -12.00 -3.07
N TYR A 19 9.72 -11.84 -2.74
CA TYR A 19 10.55 -12.95 -2.25
C TYR A 19 10.14 -13.40 -0.85
N PHE A 20 9.75 -12.46 0.01
CA PHE A 20 9.28 -12.78 1.36
C PHE A 20 7.96 -13.57 1.34
N MET A 21 7.03 -13.20 0.46
CA MET A 21 5.78 -13.95 0.28
C MET A 21 6.04 -15.32 -0.33
N GLU A 22 6.88 -15.42 -1.35
CA GLU A 22 7.27 -16.70 -1.93
C GLU A 22 7.90 -17.64 -0.90
N LEU A 23 8.74 -17.11 0.01
CA LEU A 23 9.36 -17.90 1.07
C LEU A 23 8.34 -18.49 2.06
N ILE A 24 7.27 -17.74 2.38
CA ILE A 24 6.29 -18.12 3.40
C ILE A 24 5.12 -18.91 2.81
N MET A 25 4.65 -18.50 1.64
CA MET A 25 3.41 -18.99 1.02
C MET A 25 3.66 -19.84 -0.22
N GLY A 26 4.89 -19.88 -0.74
CA GLY A 26 5.24 -20.56 -2.00
C GLY A 26 4.82 -19.80 -3.26
N ASP A 27 4.18 -18.63 -3.10
CA ASP A 27 3.70 -17.79 -4.18
C ASP A 27 3.64 -16.31 -3.72
N TRP A 28 3.41 -15.39 -4.64
CA TRP A 28 3.23 -13.96 -4.35
C TRP A 28 1.96 -13.42 -5.02
N LEU A 29 1.49 -12.26 -4.55
CA LEU A 29 0.10 -11.82 -4.81
C LEU A 29 -0.16 -11.20 -6.20
N TRP A 30 0.87 -10.96 -7.02
CA TRP A 30 0.75 -10.23 -8.28
C TRP A 30 1.69 -10.79 -9.33
N ASP A 31 1.27 -10.89 -10.59
CA ASP A 31 2.14 -11.35 -11.68
C ASP A 31 2.27 -10.29 -12.78
N TYR A 32 3.50 -9.82 -13.01
CA TYR A 32 3.84 -8.87 -14.06
C TYR A 32 4.60 -9.50 -15.24
N SER A 33 4.61 -10.82 -15.40
CA SER A 33 5.34 -11.52 -16.47
C SER A 33 5.00 -11.02 -17.87
N ASN A 34 3.75 -10.57 -18.08
CA ASN A 34 3.26 -10.03 -19.35
C ASN A 34 3.47 -8.52 -19.53
N TYR A 35 4.18 -7.85 -18.62
CA TYR A 35 4.40 -6.40 -18.67
C TYR A 35 5.76 -6.05 -19.27
N PHE A 36 5.81 -4.91 -19.96
CA PHE A 36 7.05 -4.39 -20.53
C PHE A 36 8.09 -4.07 -19.45
N CYS A 37 9.35 -4.47 -19.72
CA CYS A 37 10.49 -4.27 -18.81
C CYS A 37 10.21 -4.81 -17.40
N ASN A 38 9.68 -6.04 -17.34
CA ASN A 38 9.52 -6.78 -16.10
C ASN A 38 10.83 -7.48 -15.68
N PHE A 39 10.93 -7.83 -14.40
CA PHE A 39 11.98 -8.67 -13.85
C PHE A 39 11.32 -9.79 -13.04
N GLU A 40 11.52 -11.03 -13.49
CA GLU A 40 10.97 -12.28 -12.92
C GLU A 40 9.44 -12.25 -12.70
N GLY A 41 8.71 -11.39 -13.43
CA GLY A 41 7.28 -11.15 -13.16
C GLY A 41 6.98 -10.48 -11.80
N ARG A 42 7.99 -10.15 -10.99
CA ARG A 42 7.84 -9.58 -9.63
C ARG A 42 7.67 -8.07 -9.62
N ILE A 43 8.37 -7.40 -10.53
CA ILE A 43 8.39 -5.94 -10.67
C ILE A 43 8.37 -5.58 -12.15
N ALA A 44 7.72 -4.49 -12.53
CA ALA A 44 7.68 -4.01 -13.91
C ALA A 44 7.75 -2.49 -14.00
N LEU A 45 8.30 -1.97 -15.11
CA LEU A 45 8.42 -0.52 -15.33
C LEU A 45 7.07 0.19 -15.19
N TRP A 46 6.01 -0.41 -15.73
CA TRP A 46 4.66 0.15 -15.66
C TRP A 46 4.12 0.23 -14.22
N SER A 47 4.36 -0.79 -13.40
CA SER A 47 3.98 -0.79 -11.98
C SER A 47 4.70 0.34 -11.22
N ARG A 48 6.01 0.42 -11.40
CA ARG A 48 6.86 1.44 -10.74
C ARG A 48 6.44 2.86 -11.09
N VAL A 49 6.11 3.15 -12.36
CA VAL A 49 5.63 4.47 -12.79
C VAL A 49 4.31 4.82 -12.10
N LYS A 50 3.37 3.87 -11.96
CA LYS A 50 2.12 4.09 -11.21
C LYS A 50 2.39 4.42 -9.75
N PHE A 51 3.33 3.74 -9.11
CA PHE A 51 3.72 4.08 -7.73
C PHE A 51 4.35 5.47 -7.64
N GLY A 52 5.20 5.85 -8.59
CA GLY A 52 5.74 7.20 -8.68
C GLY A 52 4.65 8.28 -8.78
N LEU A 53 3.67 8.08 -9.66
CA LEU A 53 2.51 8.97 -9.80
C LEU A 53 1.63 8.97 -8.54
N GLY A 54 1.39 7.80 -7.96
CA GLY A 54 0.66 7.64 -6.70
C GLY A 54 1.33 8.40 -5.56
N GLY A 55 2.66 8.37 -5.46
CA GLY A 55 3.42 9.16 -4.48
C GLY A 55 3.22 10.67 -4.64
N LEU A 56 3.21 11.16 -5.88
CA LEU A 56 2.90 12.57 -6.17
C LEU A 56 1.48 12.93 -5.74
N ILE A 57 0.48 12.09 -6.07
CA ILE A 57 -0.92 12.31 -5.67
C ILE A 57 -1.04 12.31 -4.15
N ILE A 58 -0.40 11.36 -3.46
CA ILE A 58 -0.48 11.27 -2.00
C ILE A 58 0.11 12.53 -1.36
N ILE A 59 1.30 12.96 -1.78
CA ILE A 59 2.00 14.07 -1.13
C ILE A 59 1.40 15.43 -1.52
N TYR A 60 1.03 15.65 -2.77
CA TYR A 60 0.59 16.98 -3.23
C TYR A 60 -0.93 17.19 -3.20
N LEU A 61 -1.72 16.12 -3.14
CA LEU A 61 -3.19 16.22 -3.12
C LEU A 61 -3.78 15.65 -1.83
N ILE A 62 -3.45 14.42 -1.47
CA ILE A 62 -4.12 13.73 -0.36
C ILE A 62 -3.65 14.28 0.99
N GLU A 63 -2.34 14.40 1.21
CA GLU A 63 -1.75 14.92 2.45
C GLU A 63 -2.28 16.33 2.79
N PRO A 64 -2.25 17.33 1.88
CA PRO A 64 -2.79 18.65 2.20
C PRO A 64 -4.31 18.63 2.39
N ALA A 65 -5.06 17.80 1.66
CA ALA A 65 -6.50 17.66 1.85
C ALA A 65 -6.85 17.08 3.24
N ILE A 66 -6.13 16.03 3.67
CA ILE A 66 -6.27 15.45 5.02
C ILE A 66 -5.89 16.49 6.07
N ARG A 67 -4.77 17.19 5.88
CA ARG A 67 -4.30 18.24 6.80
C ARG A 67 -5.31 19.36 6.95
N PHE A 68 -5.91 19.82 5.86
CA PHE A 68 -6.98 20.82 5.88
C PHE A 68 -8.22 20.33 6.66
N CYS A 69 -8.63 19.08 6.47
CA CYS A 69 -9.73 18.47 7.22
C CYS A 69 -9.43 18.38 8.72
N ILE A 70 -8.19 18.01 9.08
CA ILE A 70 -7.74 17.92 10.47
C ILE A 70 -7.72 19.30 11.12
N GLU A 71 -7.13 20.31 10.47
CA GLU A 71 -7.02 21.67 11.00
C GLU A 71 -8.38 22.36 11.16
N LYS A 72 -9.36 22.04 10.30
CA LYS A 72 -10.73 22.55 10.42
C LYS A 72 -11.55 21.83 11.50
N SER A 73 -11.08 20.67 11.96
CA SER A 73 -11.78 19.83 12.93
C SER A 73 -11.31 20.08 14.37
N ASN A 74 -12.15 19.72 15.35
CA ASN A 74 -11.75 19.76 16.75
C ASN A 74 -10.80 18.60 17.05
N GLN A 75 -9.67 18.86 17.72
CA GLN A 75 -8.68 17.85 18.11
C GLN A 75 -9.30 16.65 18.84
N LYS A 76 -10.33 16.88 19.67
CA LYS A 76 -11.03 15.77 20.35
C LYS A 76 -11.70 14.82 19.35
N VAL A 77 -12.33 15.35 18.31
CA VAL A 77 -13.00 14.57 17.26
C VAL A 77 -11.97 13.78 16.45
N VAL A 78 -10.87 14.43 16.06
CA VAL A 78 -9.77 13.77 15.33
C VAL A 78 -9.19 12.62 16.16
N ASN A 79 -8.93 12.85 17.45
CA ASN A 79 -8.40 11.80 18.32
C ASN A 79 -9.35 10.62 18.47
N ILE A 80 -10.65 10.87 18.69
CA ILE A 80 -11.67 9.81 18.79
C ILE A 80 -11.73 9.01 17.50
N PHE A 81 -11.76 9.70 16.35
CA PHE A 81 -11.81 9.07 15.04
C PHE A 81 -10.57 8.21 14.77
N THR A 82 -9.37 8.71 15.06
CA THR A 82 -8.11 7.96 14.91
C THR A 82 -8.07 6.72 15.81
N VAL A 83 -8.48 6.83 17.07
CA VAL A 83 -8.54 5.68 17.99
C VAL A 83 -9.55 4.64 17.51
N LEU A 84 -10.73 5.09 17.05
CA LEU A 84 -11.76 4.20 16.54
C LEU A 84 -11.30 3.45 15.27
N LEU A 85 -10.68 4.15 14.32
CA LEU A 85 -10.05 3.51 13.15
C LEU A 85 -8.96 2.53 13.55
N GLY A 86 -8.13 2.88 14.52
CA GLY A 86 -7.08 2.00 15.05
C GLY A 86 -7.64 0.71 15.65
N ILE A 87 -8.71 0.82 16.45
CA ILE A 87 -9.39 -0.35 17.03
C ILE A 87 -9.97 -1.23 15.91
N ILE A 88 -10.65 -0.65 14.92
CA ILE A 88 -11.20 -1.40 13.78
C ILE A 88 -10.09 -2.15 13.04
N PHE A 89 -8.96 -1.49 12.76
CA PHE A 89 -7.83 -2.11 12.07
C PHE A 89 -7.22 -3.27 12.87
N ILE A 90 -7.06 -3.12 14.19
CA ILE A 90 -6.53 -4.18 15.05
C ILE A 90 -7.48 -5.37 15.11
N VAL A 91 -8.79 -5.11 15.20
CA VAL A 91 -9.82 -6.17 15.20
C VAL A 91 -9.81 -6.91 13.87
N ASP A 92 -9.76 -6.19 12.73
CA ASP A 92 -9.67 -6.82 11.41
C ASP A 92 -8.41 -7.69 11.28
N LEU A 93 -7.25 -7.15 11.66
CA LEU A 93 -5.98 -7.87 11.62
C LEU A 93 -5.98 -9.12 12.50
N GLY A 94 -6.54 -9.03 13.72
CA GLY A 94 -6.60 -10.14 14.68
C GLY A 94 -7.60 -11.22 14.28
N LEU A 95 -8.72 -10.86 13.67
CA LEU A 95 -9.73 -11.81 13.22
C LEU A 95 -9.38 -12.44 11.86
N ARG A 96 -8.55 -11.78 11.05
CA ARG A 96 -8.21 -12.23 9.69
C ARG A 96 -7.71 -13.68 9.59
N PRO A 97 -6.84 -14.19 10.47
CA PRO A 97 -6.41 -15.59 10.42
C PRO A 97 -7.54 -16.59 10.70
N PHE A 98 -8.55 -16.20 11.47
CA PHE A 98 -9.67 -17.06 11.87
C PHE A 98 -10.84 -17.03 10.89
N LEU A 99 -11.12 -15.86 10.32
CA LEU A 99 -12.20 -15.67 9.33
C LEU A 99 -11.79 -16.09 7.91
N GLY A 100 -10.50 -16.35 7.68
CA GLY A 100 -9.96 -16.67 6.37
C GLY A 100 -9.82 -15.45 5.47
N SER A 101 -9.39 -15.67 4.22
CA SER A 101 -9.16 -14.58 3.28
C SER A 101 -10.46 -14.13 2.61
N ASN A 102 -10.73 -12.82 2.62
CA ASN A 102 -11.76 -12.19 1.78
C ASN A 102 -11.39 -12.11 0.29
N PHE A 103 -10.25 -12.69 -0.12
CA PHE A 103 -9.88 -12.77 -1.53
C PHE A 103 -10.85 -13.70 -2.25
N ILE A 104 -11.80 -13.10 -2.98
CA ILE A 104 -12.63 -13.78 -3.98
C ILE A 104 -11.87 -13.63 -5.31
N GLY A 105 -10.81 -14.42 -5.52
CA GLY A 105 -9.96 -14.28 -6.70
C GLY A 105 -9.40 -15.60 -7.20
N LYS A 106 -10.01 -16.09 -8.29
CA LYS A 106 -9.76 -17.31 -9.11
C LYS A 106 -9.45 -18.60 -8.38
#